data_AF-A0A9N9NSV9-F1
#
_entry.id   AF-A0A9N9NSV9-F1
#
_cell.length_a   1.000
_cell.length_b   1.000
_cell.length_c   1.000
_cell.angle_alpha   90.00
_cell.angle_beta   90.00
_cell.angle_gamma   90.00
#
_symmetry.space_group_name_H-M   'P 1'
#
loop_
_entity.id
_entity.type
_entity.pdbx_description
1 polymer ?
#
loop_
_entity_poly.entity_id
_entity_poly.type
_entity_poly.pdbx_seq_one_letter_code
_entity_poly.pdbx_strand_id
1 'polypeptide(L)' 'KYFKDKLNNEIINDLIIDQPGLDYGEGGENPVEKITFYDKKENNEQFKLKRDQLSYLVPEQFEELVLRVFVRTNNE' A
#
# COMPACT_ATOMS: atom_id res chain seq x y z
N LYS A 1 -13.14 -0.93 -12.39
CA LYS A 1 -14.25 -1.56 -13.17
C LYS A 1 -15.46 -1.83 -12.28
N TYR A 2 -15.32 -2.60 -11.20
CA TYR A 2 -16.41 -2.98 -10.28
C TYR A 2 -17.36 -1.88 -9.76
N PHE A 3 -16.89 -0.66 -9.50
CA PHE A 3 -17.74 0.39 -8.91
C PHE A 3 -18.59 1.18 -9.91
N LYS A 4 -18.14 1.29 -11.18
CA LYS A 4 -18.87 2.05 -12.21
C LYS A 4 -20.16 1.35 -12.65
N ASP A 5 -20.18 0.02 -12.56
CA ASP A 5 -21.30 -0.80 -13.00
C ASP A 5 -22.54 -0.71 -12.09
N LYS A 6 -22.44 -0.05 -10.91
CA LYS A 6 -23.51 0.09 -9.91
C LYS A 6 -24.09 1.50 -9.75
N LEU A 7 -23.70 2.45 -10.60
CA LEU A 7 -24.11 3.86 -10.49
C LEU A 7 -25.13 4.25 -11.60
N ASN A 8 -26.03 5.19 -11.31
CA ASN A 8 -27.03 5.68 -12.28
C ASN A 8 -26.39 6.55 -13.38
N ASN A 9 -26.79 6.33 -14.64
CA ASN A 9 -26.14 6.87 -15.84
C ASN A 9 -25.97 8.40 -15.90
N GLU A 10 -26.86 9.18 -15.27
CA GLU A 10 -26.78 10.65 -15.31
C GLU A 10 -25.67 11.22 -14.41
N ILE A 11 -25.34 10.55 -13.30
CA ILE A 11 -24.34 11.01 -12.31
C ILE A 11 -22.93 10.47 -12.64
N ILE A 12 -22.84 9.39 -13.42
CA ILE A 12 -21.56 8.70 -13.72
C ILE A 12 -20.54 9.61 -14.41
N ASN A 13 -20.99 10.54 -15.26
CA ASN A 13 -20.07 11.37 -16.05
C ASN A 13 -19.31 12.39 -15.19
N ASP A 14 -19.92 12.87 -14.11
CA ASP A 14 -19.33 13.85 -13.21
C ASP A 14 -18.56 13.20 -12.05
N LEU A 15 -18.72 11.89 -11.86
CA LEU A 15 -18.00 11.12 -10.85
C LEU A 15 -16.57 10.79 -11.30
N ILE A 16 -15.60 11.22 -10.51
CA ILE A 16 -14.20 10.84 -10.64
C ILE A 16 -13.87 9.89 -9.49
N ILE A 17 -13.46 8.67 -9.83
CA ILE A 17 -13.01 7.67 -8.86
C ILE A 17 -11.50 7.52 -9.05
N ASP A 18 -10.75 7.88 -8.01
CA ASP A 18 -9.31 7.67 -7.91
C ASP A 18 -9.03 6.55 -6.90
N GLN A 19 -8.12 5.65 -7.26
CA GLN A 19 -7.81 4.44 -6.50
C GLN A 19 -6.29 4.30 -6.38
N PRO A 20 -5.63 5.17 -5.61
CA PRO A 20 -4.20 5.04 -5.38
C PRO A 20 -3.94 3.84 -4.46
N GLY A 21 -3.02 2.98 -4.89
CA GLY A 21 -2.37 2.01 -4.00
C GLY A 21 -1.30 2.73 -3.18
N LEU A 22 -1.23 2.40 -1.90
CA LEU A 22 -0.15 2.82 -1.02
C LEU A 22 0.52 1.55 -0.52
N ASP A 23 1.83 1.48 -0.70
CA ASP A 23 2.62 0.35 -0.23
C ASP A 23 4.01 0.81 0.22
N TYR A 24 4.81 -0.15 0.66
CA TYR A 24 6.19 0.07 1.09
C TYR A 24 7.19 -0.08 -0.08
N GLY A 25 6.74 0.08 -1.32
CA GLY A 25 7.53 -0.02 -2.55
C GLY A 25 7.64 -1.45 -3.12
N GLU A 26 7.05 -2.43 -2.45
CA GLU A 26 7.13 -3.86 -2.81
C GLU A 26 5.73 -4.52 -2.77
N GLY A 27 4.67 -3.77 -3.09
CA GLY A 27 3.29 -4.25 -2.97
C GLY A 27 2.99 -4.71 -1.53
N GLY A 28 2.23 -5.79 -1.39
CA GLY A 28 1.88 -6.37 -0.09
C GLY A 28 3.01 -7.06 0.67
N GLU A 29 4.24 -7.11 0.16
CA GLU A 29 5.35 -7.80 0.80
C GLU A 29 6.11 -6.89 1.78
N ASN A 30 6.64 -7.48 2.86
CA ASN A 30 7.51 -6.76 3.79
C ASN A 30 8.91 -6.55 3.15
N PRO A 31 9.31 -5.32 2.80
CA PRO A 31 10.60 -5.10 2.15
C PRO A 31 11.79 -5.49 3.05
N VAL A 32 11.62 -5.50 4.39
CA VAL A 32 12.67 -5.85 5.34
C VAL A 32 13.13 -7.31 5.19
N GLU A 33 12.24 -8.21 4.77
CA GLU A 33 12.57 -9.62 4.56
C GLU A 33 13.54 -9.83 3.40
N LYS A 34 13.54 -8.91 2.43
CA LYS A 34 14.48 -8.92 1.29
C LYS A 34 15.86 -8.37 1.65
N ILE A 35 16.01 -7.68 2.78
CA ILE A 35 17.27 -7.10 3.24
C ILE A 35 18.14 -8.17 3.92
N THR A 36 19.43 -8.17 3.61
CA THR A 36 20.44 -9.01 4.29
C THR A 36 21.25 -8.15 5.24
N PHE A 37 21.39 -8.62 6.47
CA PHE A 37 22.08 -7.93 7.56
C PHE A 37 23.40 -8.63 7.90
N TYR A 38 24.30 -7.89 8.54
CA TYR A 38 25.59 -8.37 9.03
C TYR A 38 25.77 -7.92 10.47
N ASP A 39 26.38 -8.76 11.30
CA ASP A 39 26.68 -8.40 12.68
C ASP A 39 28.05 -7.73 12.76
N LYS A 40 28.16 -6.64 13.54
CA LYS A 40 29.41 -5.88 13.70
C LYS A 40 30.56 -6.73 14.28
N LYS A 41 30.24 -7.71 15.13
CA LYS A 41 31.21 -8.60 15.76
C LYS A 41 31.58 -9.76 14.84
N GLU A 42 30.63 -10.23 14.03
CA GLU A 42 30.80 -11.36 13.12
C GLU A 42 30.45 -10.95 11.68
N ASN A 43 31.29 -10.08 11.10
CA ASN A 43 31.08 -9.49 9.76
C ASN A 43 30.97 -10.52 8.62
N ASN A 44 31.37 -11.77 8.82
CA ASN A 44 31.30 -12.82 7.81
C ASN A 44 29.97 -13.60 7.85
N GLU A 45 29.14 -13.39 8.87
CA GLU A 45 27.84 -14.04 8.97
C GLU A 45 26.74 -13.12 8.47
N GLN A 46 26.12 -13.52 7.36
CA GLN A 46 24.93 -12.87 6.84
C GLN A 46 23.68 -13.48 7.48
N PHE A 47 22.70 -12.64 7.83
CA PHE A 47 21.44 -13.12 8.37
C PHE A 47 20.24 -12.31 7.88
N LYS A 48 19.05 -12.88 8.10
CA LYS A 48 17.75 -12.24 7.87
C LYS A 48 17.10 -11.95 9.21
N LEU A 49 16.50 -10.78 9.35
CA LEU A 49 15.67 -10.48 10.52
C LEU A 49 14.30 -11.12 10.32
N LYS A 50 13.89 -11.91 11.32
CA LYS A 50 12.53 -12.44 11.39
C LYS A 50 11.60 -11.38 12.01
N ARG A 51 10.29 -11.50 11.74
CA ARG A 51 9.29 -10.53 12.20
C ARG A 51 9.24 -10.40 13.74
N ASP A 52 9.47 -11.48 14.47
CA ASP A 52 9.55 -11.52 15.94
C ASP A 52 10.80 -10.82 16.51
N GLN A 53 11.81 -10.57 15.68
CA GLN A 53 13.01 -9.81 16.03
C GLN A 53 12.87 -8.32 15.73
N LEU A 54 11.77 -7.92 15.08
CA LEU A 54 11.46 -6.52 14.80
C LEU A 54 10.58 -5.93 15.90
N SER A 55 10.42 -4.61 15.86
CA SER A 55 9.48 -3.92 16.74
C SER A 55 8.05 -4.40 16.47
N TYR A 56 7.27 -4.60 17.55
CA TYR A 56 5.82 -4.85 17.46
C TYR A 56 5.03 -3.68 16.86
N LEU A 57 5.66 -2.51 16.68
CA LEU A 57 5.06 -1.33 16.05
C LEU A 57 5.14 -1.36 14.51
N VAL A 58 5.77 -2.38 13.91
CA VAL A 58 5.83 -2.52 12.45
C VAL A 58 4.47 -3.01 11.92
N PRO A 59 3.94 -2.45 10.81
CA PRO A 59 2.68 -2.89 10.23
C PRO A 59 2.62 -4.39 9.94
N GLU A 60 1.42 -4.97 10.03
CA GLU A 60 1.15 -6.35 9.59
C GLU A 60 0.82 -6.44 8.11
N GLN A 61 0.24 -5.37 7.55
CA GLN A 61 -0.05 -5.23 6.14
C GLN A 61 0.84 -4.13 5.55
N PHE A 62 1.39 -4.39 4.36
CA PHE A 62 2.35 -3.51 3.70
C PHE A 62 1.78 -2.83 2.44
N GLU A 63 0.53 -3.16 2.10
CA GLU A 63 -0.21 -2.57 1.00
C GLU A 63 -1.62 -2.21 1.50
N GLU A 64 -2.08 -1.04 1.10
CA GLU A 64 -3.42 -0.55 1.34
C GLU A 64 -4.01 0.10 0.09
N LEU A 65 -5.34 0.05 0.00
CA LEU A 65 -6.09 0.65 -1.08
C LEU A 65 -6.88 1.84 -0.56
N VAL A 66 -6.60 3.03 -1.10
CA VAL A 66 -7.40 4.21 -0.80
C VAL A 66 -8.39 4.42 -1.95
N LEU A 67 -9.67 4.59 -1.62
CA LEU A 67 -10.69 4.97 -2.59
C LEU A 67 -11.07 6.43 -2.37
N ARG A 68 -10.85 7.24 -3.39
CA ARG A 68 -11.20 8.67 -3.41
C ARG A 68 -12.30 8.88 -4.44
N VAL A 69 -13.39 9.51 -4.02
CA VAL A 69 -14.53 9.81 -4.88
C VAL A 69 -14.72 11.32 -4.91
N PHE A 70 -14.69 11.88 -6.11
CA PHE A 70 -14.92 13.29 -6.36
C PHE A 70 -16.12 13.45 -7.29
N VAL A 71 -16.81 14.57 -7.18
CA VAL A 71 -17.87 14.99 -8.10
C VAL A 71 -17.41 16.29 -8.74
N ARG A 72 -17.50 16.38 -10.07
CA ARG A 72 -17.30 17.64 -10.78
C ARG A 72 -18.47 18.55 -10.47
N THR A 73 -18.22 19.69 -9.85
CA THR A 73 -19.20 20.78 -9.75
C THR A 73 -18.90 21.80 -10.83
N ASN A 74 -19.88 22.06 -11.70
CA ASN A 74 -19.88 23.22 -12.56
C ASN A 74 -20.30 24.43 -11.71
N ASN A 75 -19.39 24.97 -10.92
CA ASN A 75 -19.61 26.26 -10.27
C ASN A 75 -19.39 27.35 -11.33
N GLU A 76 -20.47 27.75 -12.00
CA GLU A 76 -20.62 29.12 -12.53
C GLU A 76 -21.06 30.07 -11.42
#